data_AF-A0A8X6I5N3-F1
#
_entry.id   AF-A0A8X6I5N3-F1
#
_cell.length_a   1.000
_cell.length_b   1.000
_cell.length_c   1.000
_cell.angle_alpha   90.00
_cell.angle_beta   90.00
_cell.angle_gamma   90.00
#
_symmetry.space_group_name_H-M   'P 1'
#
loop_
_entity.id
_entity.type
_entity.pdbx_description
1 polymer ?
#
loop_
_entity_poly.entity_id
_entity_poly.type
_entity_poly.pdbx_seq_one_letter_code
_entity_poly.pdbx_strand_id
1 'polypeptide(L)'
;MKFPNFIRIGILPLRHLLEVNYDSKGNVHFDSGVEANFIRVLSEFLGFKYQLVITDDAEWGQLKDDGNWTGIIGLVHRNEADIAIAHLTMSPERSSVADFLFYTVEENSFVTNLPGFVMKSLFYLLPFHAYIWISIIIAAVFMPFLFMILRIKALTFHELLFRYLVFFLGNRVVLLQVK
;
A
#
# COMPACT_ATOMS: atom_id res chain seq x y z
N MET A 1 -41.11 7.28 25.48
CA MET A 1 -40.14 8.35 25.82
C MET A 1 -40.18 9.39 24.70
N LYS A 2 -40.11 10.69 25.01
CA LYS A 2 -40.06 11.75 23.97
C LYS A 2 -38.60 12.02 23.62
N PHE A 3 -38.29 12.14 22.33
CA PHE A 3 -36.96 12.47 21.83
C PHE A 3 -36.59 13.92 22.22
N PRO A 4 -35.33 14.22 22.58
CA PRO A 4 -34.92 15.58 22.94
C PRO A 4 -35.03 16.54 21.76
N ASN A 5 -35.47 17.77 22.04
CA ASN A 5 -35.62 18.81 21.00
C ASN A 5 -34.29 19.49 20.63
N PHE A 6 -33.25 19.33 21.45
CA PHE A 6 -31.94 19.97 21.27
C PHE A 6 -30.80 19.02 21.62
N ILE A 7 -29.78 18.96 20.78
CA ILE A 7 -28.62 18.06 20.90
C ILE A 7 -27.32 18.81 20.60
N ARG A 8 -26.29 18.63 21.43
CA ARG A 8 -24.92 19.10 21.17
C ARG A 8 -24.14 18.01 20.47
N ILE A 9 -23.53 18.36 19.34
CA ILE A 9 -22.83 17.41 18.47
C ILE A 9 -21.35 17.77 18.47
N GLY A 10 -20.52 16.89 19.05
CA GLY A 10 -19.07 16.95 18.95
C GLY A 10 -18.61 16.59 17.55
N ILE A 11 -17.76 17.42 16.94
CA ILE A 11 -17.30 17.24 15.56
C ILE A 11 -15.79 17.42 15.41
N LEU A 12 -15.19 16.67 14.47
CA LEU A 12 -13.83 16.91 13.97
C LEU A 12 -13.92 17.34 12.51
N PRO A 13 -13.56 18.58 12.18
CA PRO A 13 -13.47 18.97 10.78
C PRO A 13 -12.44 18.10 10.05
N LEU A 14 -12.90 17.35 9.06
CA LEU A 14 -12.07 16.46 8.24
C LEU A 14 -12.39 16.75 6.77
N ARG A 15 -11.36 17.14 6.02
CA ARG A 15 -11.50 17.50 4.61
C ARG A 15 -12.18 16.37 3.83
N HIS A 16 -13.19 16.71 3.03
CA HIS A 16 -14.03 15.77 2.27
C HIS A 16 -15.01 14.89 3.07
N LEU A 17 -14.91 14.78 4.39
CA LEU A 17 -15.83 14.00 5.22
C LEU A 17 -16.83 14.88 5.97
N LEU A 18 -16.32 15.95 6.59
CA LEU A 18 -17.07 16.90 7.40
C LEU A 18 -16.38 18.27 7.31
N GLU A 19 -16.94 19.14 6.50
CA GLU A 19 -16.49 20.52 6.33
C GLU A 19 -17.45 21.47 7.05
N VAL A 20 -16.89 22.48 7.71
CA VAL A 20 -17.64 23.45 8.49
C VAL A 20 -17.29 24.87 8.08
N ASN A 21 -18.27 25.75 8.20
CA ASN A 21 -18.12 27.17 7.96
C ASN A 21 -18.49 27.94 9.24
N TYR A 22 -17.89 29.11 9.41
CA TYR A 22 -18.11 30.00 10.53
C TYR A 22 -19.02 31.14 10.09
N ASP A 23 -20.13 31.34 10.80
CA ASP A 23 -20.98 32.50 10.59
C ASP A 23 -20.26 33.79 11.04
N SER A 24 -20.76 34.95 10.60
CA SER A 24 -20.26 36.28 11.00
C SER A 24 -20.26 36.50 12.53
N LYS A 25 -21.00 35.66 13.27
CA LYS A 25 -21.13 35.65 14.73
C LYS A 25 -20.20 34.65 15.43
N GLY A 26 -19.38 33.90 14.68
CA GLY A 26 -18.49 32.87 15.21
C GLY A 26 -19.15 31.51 15.45
N ASN A 27 -20.41 31.32 15.05
CA ASN A 27 -21.08 30.03 15.18
C ASN A 27 -20.65 29.08 14.07
N VAL A 28 -20.47 27.81 14.42
CA VAL A 28 -20.08 26.76 13.48
C VAL A 28 -21.32 26.12 12.86
N HIS A 29 -21.33 26.04 11.54
CA HIS A 29 -22.36 25.34 10.77
C HIS A 29 -21.72 24.33 9.82
N PHE A 30 -22.45 23.26 9.53
CA PHE A 30 -22.05 22.33 8.47
C PHE A 30 -22.06 23.05 7.12
N ASP A 31 -20.99 22.86 6.34
CA ASP A 31 -20.86 23.36 4.98
C ASP A 31 -21.12 22.23 3.97
N SER A 32 -20.26 21.21 4.01
CA SER A 32 -20.28 20.08 3.09
C SER A 32 -19.81 18.79 3.78
N GLY A 33 -20.11 17.63 3.18
CA GLY A 33 -19.63 16.34 3.67
C GLY A 33 -20.74 15.30 3.88
N VAL A 34 -20.33 14.03 3.88
CA VAL A 34 -21.25 12.89 4.03
C VAL A 34 -21.85 12.87 5.44
N GLU A 35 -21.03 13.12 6.47
CA GLU A 35 -21.46 13.12 7.86
C GLU A 35 -22.38 14.31 8.18
N ALA A 36 -22.09 15.48 7.60
CA ALA A 36 -22.97 16.65 7.67
C ALA A 36 -24.36 16.36 7.07
N ASN A 37 -24.41 15.71 5.91
CA ASN A 37 -25.66 15.32 5.27
C ASN A 37 -26.44 14.30 6.10
N PHE A 38 -25.73 13.33 6.70
CA PHE A 38 -26.34 12.33 7.57
C PHE A 38 -27.04 12.98 8.77
N ILE A 39 -26.36 13.87 9.49
CA ILE A 39 -26.95 14.59 10.63
C ILE A 39 -28.12 15.49 10.20
N ARG A 40 -28.00 16.16 9.05
CA ARG A 40 -29.09 16.98 8.52
C ARG A 40 -30.36 16.15 8.28
N VAL A 41 -30.24 15.03 7.57
CA VAL A 41 -31.38 14.12 7.33
C VAL A 41 -31.94 13.58 8.65
N LEU A 42 -31.07 13.21 9.59
CA LEU A 42 -31.48 12.71 10.89
C LEU A 42 -32.24 13.78 11.70
N SER A 43 -31.79 15.03 11.65
CA SER A 43 -32.43 16.17 12.32
C SER A 43 -33.79 16.51 11.74
N GLU A 44 -33.95 16.41 10.41
CA GLU A 44 -35.22 16.62 9.72
C GLU A 44 -36.21 15.51 10.04
N PHE A 45 -35.75 14.26 10.10
CA PHE A 45 -36.60 13.10 10.37
C PHE A 45 -37.07 13.05 11.84
N LEU A 46 -36.17 13.32 12.79
CA LEU A 46 -36.46 13.27 14.23
C LEU A 46 -36.96 14.60 14.81
N GLY A 47 -36.81 15.71 14.06
CA GLY A 47 -37.31 17.02 14.44
C GLY A 47 -36.52 17.71 15.56
N PHE A 48 -35.22 17.43 15.71
CA PHE A 48 -34.37 18.08 16.71
C PHE A 48 -33.52 19.21 16.13
N LYS A 49 -33.19 20.18 16.98
CA LYS A 49 -32.19 21.20 16.69
C LYS A 49 -30.85 20.77 17.27
N TYR A 50 -29.77 21.25 16.68
CA TYR A 50 -28.44 20.94 17.17
C TYR A 50 -27.49 22.13 17.17
N GLN A 51 -26.45 22.02 17.99
CA GLN A 51 -25.31 22.92 18.01
C GLN A 51 -24.03 22.10 17.84
N LEU A 52 -23.12 22.59 17.00
CA LEU A 52 -21.83 21.97 16.76
C LEU A 52 -20.83 22.43 17.81
N VAL A 53 -20.08 21.48 18.35
CA VAL A 53 -19.01 21.69 19.32
C VAL A 53 -17.73 21.11 18.72
N ILE A 54 -16.75 21.97 18.47
CA ILE A 54 -15.42 21.55 18.02
C ILE A 54 -14.55 21.35 19.27
N THR A 55 -13.75 20.29 19.29
CA THR A 55 -12.78 20.07 20.37
C THR A 55 -11.59 21.04 20.26
N ASP A 56 -11.09 21.54 21.39
CA ASP A 56 -9.98 22.50 21.43
C ASP A 56 -8.65 21.89 20.97
N ASP A 57 -8.48 20.58 21.16
CA ASP A 57 -7.25 19.83 20.87
C ASP A 57 -7.19 19.22 19.47
N ALA A 58 -8.27 19.32 18.68
CA ALA A 58 -8.43 18.69 17.38
C ALA A 58 -8.09 17.19 17.35
N GLU A 59 -8.31 16.46 18.45
CA GLU A 59 -8.07 15.02 18.52
C GLU A 59 -9.37 14.20 18.42
N TRP A 60 -9.28 12.97 17.90
CA TRP A 60 -10.39 12.01 17.99
C TRP A 60 -10.69 11.60 19.43
N GLY A 61 -9.62 11.38 20.20
CA GLY A 61 -9.67 11.06 21.62
C GLY A 61 -8.79 9.87 21.98
N GLN A 62 -7.95 10.12 22.97
CA GLN A 62 -7.02 9.17 23.57
C GLN A 62 -7.30 9.08 25.07
N LEU A 63 -7.14 7.88 25.62
CA LEU A 63 -7.21 7.66 27.06
C LEU A 63 -5.89 8.12 27.69
N LYS A 64 -5.98 9.05 28.64
CA LYS A 64 -4.85 9.49 29.46
C LYS A 64 -4.68 8.60 30.68
N ASP A 65 -3.49 8.64 31.27
CA ASP A 65 -3.14 7.87 32.49
C ASP A 65 -4.01 8.24 33.70
N ASP A 66 -4.60 9.44 33.71
CA ASP A 66 -5.52 9.92 34.74
C ASP A 66 -6.95 9.37 34.60
N GLY A 67 -7.20 8.57 33.55
CA GLY A 67 -8.52 8.01 33.23
C GLY A 67 -9.42 8.96 32.43
N ASN A 68 -8.97 10.17 32.12
CA ASN A 68 -9.71 11.10 31.27
C ASN A 68 -9.49 10.84 29.79
N TRP A 69 -10.44 11.28 28.97
CA TRP A 69 -10.36 11.23 27.52
C TRP A 69 -10.07 12.60 26.92
N THR A 70 -9.17 12.66 25.94
CA THR A 70 -8.97 13.83 25.07
C THR A 70 -9.96 13.84 23.91
N GLY A 71 -9.92 14.89 23.11
CA GLY A 71 -10.61 14.93 21.84
C GLY A 71 -12.13 14.91 21.96
N ILE A 72 -12.74 14.46 20.88
CA ILE A 72 -14.20 14.39 20.75
C ILE A 72 -14.80 13.32 21.65
N ILE A 73 -14.10 12.20 21.86
CA ILE A 73 -14.52 11.23 22.88
C ILE A 73 -14.51 11.89 24.27
N GLY A 74 -13.54 12.76 24.55
CA GLY A 74 -13.50 13.57 25.76
C GLY A 74 -14.70 14.49 25.92
N LEU A 75 -15.16 15.14 24.85
CA LEU A 75 -16.36 15.98 24.88
C LEU A 75 -17.60 15.20 25.32
N VAL A 76 -17.78 13.97 24.79
CA VAL A 76 -18.90 13.10 25.17
C VAL A 76 -18.73 12.60 26.61
N HIS A 77 -17.53 12.15 26.97
CA HIS A 77 -17.23 11.64 28.30
C HIS A 77 -17.49 12.68 29.41
N ARG A 78 -17.18 13.96 29.14
CA ARG A 78 -17.41 15.08 30.07
C ARG A 78 -18.82 15.70 29.97
N ASN A 79 -19.73 15.12 29.19
CA ASN A 79 -21.07 15.67 28.91
C ASN A 79 -21.06 17.09 28.31
N GLU A 80 -20.00 17.46 27.60
CA GLU A 80 -19.89 18.71 26.84
C GLU A 80 -20.60 18.59 25.48
N ALA A 81 -20.63 17.37 24.92
CA ALA A 81 -21.43 16.98 23.76
C ALA A 81 -22.34 15.79 24.11
N ASP A 82 -23.52 15.72 23.50
CA ASP A 82 -24.48 14.63 23.72
C ASP A 82 -24.23 13.47 22.74
N ILE A 83 -23.78 13.78 21.53
CA ILE A 83 -23.32 12.81 20.53
C ILE A 83 -22.05 13.31 19.86
N ALA A 84 -21.30 12.41 19.22
CA ALA A 84 -20.10 12.74 18.44
C ALA A 84 -20.21 12.17 17.02
N ILE A 85 -19.74 12.93 16.03
CA ILE A 85 -19.59 12.47 14.64
C ILE A 85 -18.28 12.99 14.05
N ALA A 86 -17.35 12.09 13.72
CA ALA A 86 -15.98 12.44 13.36
C ALA A 86 -15.18 11.28 12.77
N HIS A 87 -15.75 10.48 11.84
CA HIS A 87 -15.09 9.28 11.30
C HIS A 87 -14.34 8.47 12.38
N LEU A 88 -15.06 8.16 13.46
CA LEU A 88 -14.49 7.60 14.68
C LEU A 88 -14.44 6.08 14.59
N THR A 89 -13.23 5.53 14.68
CA THR A 89 -13.06 4.08 14.82
C THR A 89 -13.61 3.57 16.15
N MET A 90 -14.48 2.57 16.07
CA MET A 90 -14.99 1.84 17.23
C MET A 90 -13.88 0.95 17.81
N SER A 91 -13.52 1.18 19.09
CA SER A 91 -12.59 0.33 19.83
C SER A 91 -13.18 -0.06 21.18
N PRO A 92 -12.78 -1.21 21.78
CA PRO A 92 -13.28 -1.63 23.09
C PRO A 92 -13.05 -0.59 24.19
N GLU A 93 -11.92 0.11 24.13
CA GLU A 93 -11.57 1.18 25.08
C GLU A 93 -12.56 2.34 24.97
N ARG A 94 -12.87 2.79 23.75
CA ARG A 94 -13.83 3.88 23.52
C ARG A 94 -15.27 3.46 23.83
N SER A 95 -15.62 2.20 23.56
CA SER A 95 -16.93 1.63 23.90
C SER A 95 -17.19 1.54 25.41
N SER A 96 -16.17 1.70 26.26
CA SER A 96 -16.35 1.76 27.71
C SER A 96 -16.93 3.10 28.20
N VAL A 97 -16.85 4.15 27.38
CA VAL A 97 -17.29 5.52 27.75
C VAL A 97 -18.37 6.09 26.82
N ALA A 98 -18.59 5.50 25.65
CA ALA A 98 -19.62 5.93 24.70
C ALA A 98 -20.20 4.75 23.93
N ASP A 99 -21.49 4.82 23.62
CA ASP A 99 -22.17 3.85 22.75
C ASP A 99 -21.98 4.22 21.29
N PHE A 100 -21.56 3.26 20.46
CA PHE A 100 -21.28 3.46 19.04
C PHE A 100 -22.43 2.98 18.16
N LEU A 101 -22.67 3.72 17.07
CA LEU A 101 -23.57 3.33 15.99
C LEU A 101 -22.77 2.85 14.78
N PHE A 102 -23.18 1.74 14.20
CA PHE A 102 -22.63 1.26 12.93
C PHE A 102 -23.35 1.97 11.77
N TYR A 103 -22.73 3.00 11.21
CA TYR A 103 -23.26 3.74 10.04
C TYR A 103 -22.38 3.63 8.79
N THR A 104 -21.12 3.18 8.92
CA THR A 104 -20.21 2.97 7.81
C THR A 104 -19.36 1.72 8.01
N VAL A 105 -18.79 1.19 6.93
CA VAL A 105 -17.78 0.14 6.98
C VAL A 105 -16.41 0.79 7.11
N GLU A 106 -15.64 0.37 8.10
CA GLU A 106 -14.25 0.80 8.27
C GLU A 106 -13.33 -0.14 7.47
N GLU A 107 -12.60 0.40 6.50
CA GLU A 107 -11.56 -0.32 5.75
C GLU A 107 -10.19 0.32 6.01
N ASN A 108 -9.25 -0.49 6.49
CA ASN A 108 -7.87 -0.06 6.66
C ASN A 108 -7.08 -0.36 5.38
N SER A 109 -6.51 0.69 4.79
CA SER A 109 -5.64 0.57 3.62
C SER A 109 -4.26 1.18 3.91
N PHE A 110 -3.23 0.66 3.23
CA PHE A 110 -1.88 1.18 3.32
C PHE A 110 -1.56 1.97 2.05
N VAL A 111 -1.07 3.19 2.23
CA VAL A 111 -0.57 4.01 1.12
C VAL A 111 0.95 3.85 1.06
N THR A 112 1.45 3.34 -0.07
CA THR A 112 2.88 3.26 -0.35
C THR A 112 3.23 4.17 -1.52
N ASN A 113 4.50 4.60 -1.61
CA ASN A 113 4.98 5.29 -2.79
C ASN A 113 4.79 4.42 -4.03
N LEU A 114 4.40 5.05 -5.14
CA LEU A 114 4.33 4.36 -6.42
C LEU A 114 5.73 3.78 -6.74
N PRO A 115 5.84 2.48 -7.07
CA PRO A 115 7.13 1.91 -7.44
C PRO A 115 7.70 2.65 -8.65
N GLY A 116 9.02 2.87 -8.66
CA GLY A 116 9.69 3.57 -9.75
C GLY A 116 9.45 2.92 -11.11
N PHE A 117 9.48 3.73 -12.17
CA PHE A 117 9.32 3.24 -13.54
C PHE A 117 10.52 2.37 -13.95
N VAL A 118 10.30 1.06 -14.07
CA VAL A 118 11.25 0.16 -14.74
C VAL A 118 10.91 0.12 -16.23
N MET A 119 11.88 0.42 -17.10
CA MET A 119 11.69 0.29 -18.54
C MET A 119 11.32 -1.15 -18.91
N LYS A 120 10.05 -1.37 -19.28
CA LYS A 120 9.53 -2.69 -19.66
C LYS A 120 10.31 -3.35 -20.80
N SER A 121 10.95 -2.57 -21.67
CA SER A 121 11.75 -3.07 -22.81
C SER A 121 13.04 -3.76 -22.39
N LEU A 122 13.68 -3.34 -21.29
CA LEU A 122 14.92 -3.95 -20.80
C LEU A 122 14.66 -5.16 -19.89
N PHE A 123 13.40 -5.45 -19.57
CA PHE A 123 13.02 -6.57 -18.70
C PHE A 123 13.48 -7.92 -19.23
N TYR A 124 13.57 -8.09 -20.55
CA TYR A 124 14.06 -9.33 -21.18
C TYR A 124 15.56 -9.59 -20.95
N LEU A 125 16.34 -8.56 -20.65
CA LEU A 125 17.78 -8.66 -20.42
C LEU A 125 18.14 -8.88 -18.94
N LEU A 126 17.22 -8.54 -18.02
CA LEU A 126 17.40 -8.65 -16.57
C LEU A 126 17.63 -10.07 -16.01
N PRO A 127 17.05 -11.16 -16.56
CA PRO A 127 17.19 -12.49 -15.97
C PRO A 127 18.61 -13.05 -16.00
N PHE A 128 19.46 -12.57 -16.91
CA PHE A 128 20.81 -13.11 -17.11
C PHE A 128 21.87 -12.05 -16.88
N HIS A 129 22.97 -12.43 -16.21
CA HIS A 129 24.13 -11.57 -16.06
C HIS A 129 24.75 -11.20 -17.42
N ALA A 130 25.38 -10.02 -17.48
CA ALA A 130 26.05 -9.52 -18.69
C ALA A 130 27.05 -10.53 -19.30
N TYR A 131 27.71 -11.35 -18.47
CA TYR A 131 28.61 -12.40 -18.91
C TYR A 131 27.94 -13.45 -19.81
N ILE A 132 26.68 -13.80 -19.56
CA ILE A 132 25.93 -14.77 -20.37
C ILE A 132 25.64 -14.15 -21.75
N TRP A 133 25.18 -12.90 -21.78
CA TRP A 133 24.93 -12.18 -23.03
C TRP A 133 26.19 -12.04 -23.88
N ILE A 134 27.32 -11.69 -23.26
CA ILE A 134 28.63 -11.65 -23.94
C ILE A 134 29.02 -13.03 -24.48
N SER A 135 28.80 -14.09 -23.70
CA SER A 135 29.08 -15.47 -24.12
C SER A 135 28.24 -15.90 -25.31
N ILE A 136 26.95 -15.52 -25.36
CA ILE A 136 26.07 -15.77 -26.51
C ILE A 136 26.60 -15.07 -27.76
N ILE A 137 27.02 -13.80 -27.64
CA ILE A 137 27.58 -13.03 -28.76
C ILE A 137 28.89 -13.67 -29.26
N ILE A 138 29.78 -14.04 -28.34
CA ILE A 138 31.05 -14.72 -28.68
C ILE A 138 30.76 -16.04 -29.38
N ALA A 139 29.86 -16.88 -28.86
CA ALA A 139 29.50 -18.15 -29.47
C ALA A 139 28.89 -17.96 -30.87
N ALA A 140 28.02 -16.95 -31.04
CA ALA A 140 27.38 -16.62 -32.31
C ALA A 140 28.39 -16.18 -33.39
N VAL A 141 29.50 -15.54 -33.01
CA VAL A 141 30.56 -15.13 -33.95
C VAL A 141 31.61 -16.23 -34.15
N PHE A 142 31.98 -16.94 -33.08
CA PHE A 142 33.02 -17.95 -33.08
C PHE A 142 32.62 -19.20 -33.87
N MET A 143 31.36 -19.66 -33.73
CA MET A 143 30.90 -20.88 -34.40
C MET A 143 30.97 -20.78 -35.94
N PRO A 144 30.47 -19.72 -36.60
CA PRO A 144 30.64 -19.53 -38.03
C PRO A 144 32.11 -19.42 -38.46
N PHE A 145 32.94 -18.72 -37.69
CA PHE A 145 34.36 -18.55 -38.00
C PHE A 145 35.12 -19.87 -37.94
N LEU A 146 34.90 -20.66 -36.89
CA LEU A 146 35.44 -22.01 -36.75
C LEU A 146 34.98 -22.89 -37.92
N PHE A 147 33.70 -22.86 -38.26
CA PHE A 147 33.15 -23.61 -39.39
C PHE A 147 33.81 -23.22 -40.72
N MET A 148 34.02 -21.92 -40.95
CA MET A 148 34.69 -21.41 -42.14
C MET A 148 36.15 -21.91 -42.24
N ILE A 149 36.90 -21.89 -41.14
CA ILE A 149 38.28 -22.42 -41.10
C ILE A 149 38.30 -23.92 -41.41
N LEU A 150 37.41 -24.69 -40.79
CA LEU A 150 37.31 -26.13 -41.02
C LEU A 150 36.99 -26.46 -42.49
N ARG A 151 36.10 -25.68 -43.12
CA ARG A 151 35.80 -25.77 -44.56
C ARG A 151 37.01 -25.47 -45.44
N ILE A 152 37.72 -24.35 -45.20
CA ILE A 152 38.85 -23.91 -46.03
C ILE A 152 40.00 -24.91 -45.96
N LYS A 153 40.27 -25.46 -44.77
CA LYS A 153 41.35 -26.42 -44.58
C LYS A 153 41.07 -27.80 -45.20
N ALA A 154 39.91 -28.01 -45.83
CA ALA A 154 39.46 -29.29 -46.40
C ALA A 154 39.70 -30.48 -45.46
N LEU A 155 39.74 -30.24 -44.15
CA LEU A 155 39.88 -31.31 -43.18
C LEU A 155 38.51 -31.95 -43.08
N THR A 156 38.39 -33.11 -43.71
CA THR A 156 37.23 -33.97 -43.59
C THR A 156 36.98 -34.17 -42.10
N PHE A 157 35.83 -33.73 -41.59
CA PHE A 157 35.49 -33.83 -40.16
C PHE A 157 35.78 -35.22 -39.59
N HIS A 158 35.53 -36.26 -40.39
CA HIS A 158 35.86 -37.64 -40.08
C HIS A 158 37.34 -37.88 -39.79
N GLU A 159 38.28 -37.29 -40.55
CA GLU A 159 39.72 -37.44 -40.30
C GLU A 159 40.17 -36.76 -39.00
N LEU A 160 39.62 -35.59 -38.67
CA LEU A 160 39.87 -34.92 -37.39
C LEU A 160 39.33 -35.72 -36.21
N LEU A 161 38.10 -36.21 -36.33
CA LEU A 161 37.44 -37.01 -35.31
C LEU A 161 38.21 -38.33 -35.10
N PHE A 162 38.61 -39.01 -36.18
CA PHE A 162 39.46 -40.19 -36.10
C PHE A 162 40.79 -39.89 -35.44
N ARG A 163 41.48 -38.82 -35.84
CA ARG A 163 42.78 -38.44 -35.26
C ARG A 163 42.67 -38.08 -33.78
N TYR A 164 41.60 -37.39 -33.38
CA TYR A 164 41.36 -37.03 -31.99
C TYR A 164 40.97 -38.25 -31.14
N LEU A 165 40.12 -39.15 -31.65
CA LEU A 165 39.77 -40.40 -30.97
C LEU A 165 40.98 -41.32 -30.80
N VAL A 166 41.82 -41.46 -31.84
CA VAL A 166 43.07 -42.24 -31.78
C VAL A 166 44.05 -41.60 -30.79
N PHE A 167 44.19 -40.27 -30.78
CA PHE A 167 45.02 -39.57 -29.80
C PHE A 167 44.50 -39.75 -28.36
N PHE A 168 43.20 -39.63 -28.15
CA PHE A 168 42.55 -39.79 -26.84
C PHE A 168 42.66 -41.22 -26.31
N LEU A 169 42.44 -42.23 -27.17
CA LEU A 169 42.62 -43.64 -26.82
C LEU A 169 44.10 -44.00 -26.64
N GLY A 170 44.98 -43.49 -27.50
CA GLY A 170 46.42 -43.71 -27.42
C GLY A 170 47.05 -43.15 -26.14
N ASN A 171 46.67 -41.93 -25.73
CA ASN A 171 47.13 -41.37 -24.46
C ASN A 171 46.61 -42.15 -23.24
N ARG A 172 45.43 -42.78 -23.32
CA ARG A 172 44.92 -43.63 -22.24
C ARG A 172 45.67 -44.96 -22.14
N VAL A 173 46.11 -45.53 -23.26
CA VAL A 173 46.92 -46.77 -23.25
C VAL A 173 48.31 -46.52 -22.68
N VAL A 174 48.94 -45.40 -23.02
CA VAL A 174 50.27 -45.03 -22.46
C VAL A 174 50.21 -44.77 -20.95
N LEU A 175 49.13 -44.14 -20.45
CA LEU A 175 48.95 -43.92 -19.01
C LEU A 175 48.64 -45.20 -18.22
N LEU A 176 48.14 -46.26 -18.86
CA LEU A 176 47.88 -47.56 -18.23
C LEU A 176 49.09 -48.51 -18.25
N GLN A 177 50.14 -48.21 -19.01
CA GLN A 177 51.39 -48.97 -19.06
C GLN A 177 52.49 -48.40 -18.14
N VAL A 178 52.23 -47.26 -17.47
CA VAL A 178 53.18 -46.59 -16.55
C VAL A 178 52.71 -46.72 -15.09
N LYS A 179 51.92 -47.77 -14.77
CA LYS A 179 51.46 -48.04 -13.41
C LYS A 179 51.71 -49.48 -13.00
#